data_AF-A0A2M7QR02-F1
#
_entry.id   AF-A0A2M7QR02-F1
#
_cell.length_a   1.000
_cell.length_b   1.000
_cell.length_c   1.000
_cell.angle_alpha   90.00
_cell.angle_beta   90.00
_cell.angle_gamma   90.00
#
_symmetry.space_group_name_H-M   'P 1'
#
loop_
_entity.id
_entity.type
_entity.pdbx_description
1 polymer ?
#
loop_
_entity_poly.entity_id
_entity_poly.type
_entity_poly.pdbx_seq_one_letter_code
_entity_poly.pdbx_strand_id
1 'polypeptide(L)'
;MSLNTFGHVFRVTTWGESHGPALGAVVDGCPPGVPLAVEAIQHWLDRRKPGQSRFTTQRREADEVEILSGVHEGVSTGTPIQLMIR
;
A
#
# COMPACT_ATOMS: atom_id res chain seq x y z
N MET A 1 7.63 15.18 13.34
CA MET A 1 6.37 14.53 13.74
C MET A 1 5.34 14.78 12.65
N SER A 2 4.88 13.73 11.96
CA SER A 2 3.88 13.83 10.90
C SER A 2 2.51 13.43 11.45
N LEU A 3 1.47 14.20 11.11
CA LEU A 3 0.12 13.66 11.02
C LEU A 3 0.13 12.66 9.86
N ASN A 4 0.19 11.37 10.19
CA ASN A 4 0.31 10.27 9.23
C ASN A 4 -1.01 9.53 9.00
N THR A 5 -2.10 10.02 9.59
CA THR A 5 -3.42 9.38 9.56
C THR A 5 -4.41 10.31 8.86
N PHE A 6 -5.10 9.80 7.84
CA PHE A 6 -6.06 10.55 7.03
C PHE A 6 -7.41 9.83 6.99
N GLY A 7 -8.50 10.59 7.11
CA GLY A 7 -9.88 10.05 7.07
C GLY A 7 -10.50 9.81 8.46
N HIS A 8 -11.78 9.45 8.46
CA HIS A 8 -12.58 9.24 9.69
C HIS A 8 -13.12 7.82 9.77
N VAL A 9 -14.01 7.43 8.85
CA VAL A 9 -14.59 6.08 8.77
C VAL A 9 -13.68 5.19 7.91
N PHE A 10 -13.43 5.60 6.67
CA PHE A 10 -12.36 5.03 5.86
C PHE A 10 -11.08 5.80 6.15
N ARG A 11 -10.12 5.14 6.79
CA ARG A 11 -8.94 5.80 7.38
C ARG A 11 -7.67 5.12 6.94
N VAL A 12 -6.67 5.91 6.57
CA VAL A 12 -5.35 5.45 6.12
C VAL A 12 -4.28 6.00 7.04
N THR A 13 -3.48 5.12 7.63
CA THR A 13 -2.35 5.47 8.49
C THR A 13 -1.06 4.95 7.85
N THR A 14 -0.11 5.83 7.53
CA THR A 14 1.17 5.44 6.89
C THR A 14 2.32 5.36 7.89
N TRP A 15 3.34 4.56 7.60
CA TRP A 15 4.54 4.41 8.41
C TRP A 15 5.75 4.04 7.55
N GLY A 16 6.95 4.18 8.12
CA GLY A 16 8.22 3.86 7.47
C GLY A 16 8.97 5.09 6.94
N GLU A 17 10.18 4.83 6.47
CA GLU A 17 11.13 5.83 5.99
C GLU A 17 11.71 5.36 4.66
N SER A 18 12.03 6.29 3.75
CA SER A 18 12.57 5.95 2.42
C SER A 18 13.94 5.26 2.43
N HIS A 19 14.69 5.37 3.54
CA HIS A 19 15.96 4.67 3.75
C HIS A 19 15.84 3.60 4.85
N GLY A 20 14.61 3.37 5.35
CA GLY A 20 14.32 2.34 6.33
C GLY A 20 14.22 0.96 5.68
N PRO A 21 14.07 -0.10 6.49
CA PRO A 21 13.99 -1.47 6.00
C PRO A 21 12.65 -1.81 5.32
N ALA A 22 11.62 -0.97 5.51
CA ALA A 22 10.30 -1.11 4.92
C ALA A 22 9.49 0.19 5.09
N LEU A 23 8.45 0.33 4.28
CA LEU A 23 7.38 1.30 4.46
C LEU A 23 6.01 0.65 4.25
N GLY A 24 4.96 1.28 4.77
CA GLY A 24 3.65 0.67 4.71
C GLY A 24 2.50 1.58 5.10
N ALA A 25 1.32 0.97 5.09
CA ALA A 25 0.08 1.62 5.48
C ALA A 25 -0.89 0.64 6.14
N VAL A 26 -1.76 1.18 7.00
CA VAL A 26 -2.93 0.49 7.54
C VAL A 26 -4.17 1.20 7.01
N VAL A 27 -5.10 0.43 6.45
CA VAL A 27 -6.38 0.93 5.95
C VAL A 27 -7.50 0.35 6.82
N ASP A 28 -8.20 1.22 7.55
CA ASP A 28 -9.36 0.90 8.37
C ASP A 28 -10.67 1.24 7.65
N GLY A 29 -11.76 0.58 8.05
CA GLY A 29 -13.12 0.91 7.62
C GLY A 29 -13.50 0.44 6.22
N CYS A 30 -12.69 -0.43 5.61
CA CYS A 30 -13.09 -1.18 4.43
C CYS A 30 -14.17 -2.20 4.84
N PRO A 31 -15.36 -2.23 4.21
CA PRO A 31 -16.36 -3.24 4.50
C PRO A 31 -15.87 -4.64 4.08
N PRO A 32 -16.42 -5.73 4.66
CA PRO A 32 -16.12 -7.09 4.22
C PRO A 32 -16.68 -7.38 2.82
N GLY A 33 -16.09 -8.35 2.12
CA GLY A 33 -16.56 -8.85 0.83
C GLY A 33 -16.14 -8.01 -0.39
N VAL A 34 -15.26 -7.03 -0.21
CA VAL A 34 -14.70 -6.25 -1.33
C VAL A 34 -13.57 -7.07 -1.97
N PRO A 35 -13.63 -7.38 -3.28
CA PRO A 35 -12.53 -8.05 -3.97
C PRO A 35 -11.26 -7.20 -3.88
N LEU A 36 -10.20 -7.79 -3.33
CA LEU A 36 -8.91 -7.14 -3.19
C LEU A 36 -7.78 -8.13 -3.42
N ALA A 37 -7.08 -7.94 -4.53
CA ALA A 37 -5.92 -8.72 -4.93
C ALA A 37 -4.66 -7.83 -4.92
N VAL A 38 -3.51 -8.42 -4.65
CA VAL A 38 -2.23 -7.70 -4.58
C VAL A 38 -1.93 -6.98 -5.91
N GLU A 39 -2.25 -7.63 -7.03
CA GLU A 39 -2.03 -7.15 -8.39
C GLU A 39 -2.81 -5.85 -8.66
N ALA A 40 -3.99 -5.69 -8.05
CA ALA A 40 -4.78 -4.49 -8.18
C ALA A 40 -4.06 -3.29 -7.54
N ILE A 41 -3.37 -3.49 -6.41
CA ILE A 41 -2.58 -2.45 -5.76
C ILE A 41 -1.27 -2.23 -6.53
N GLN A 42 -0.59 -3.31 -6.92
CA GLN A 42 0.66 -3.27 -7.66
C GLN A 42 0.54 -2.49 -8.97
N HIS A 43 -0.57 -2.66 -9.71
CA HIS A 43 -0.87 -1.87 -10.91
C HIS A 43 -0.76 -0.36 -10.67
N TRP A 44 -1.29 0.12 -9.54
CA TRP A 44 -1.24 1.54 -9.20
C TRP A 44 0.13 1.99 -8.72
N LEU A 45 0.92 1.12 -8.07
CA LEU A 45 2.30 1.39 -7.69
C LEU A 45 3.20 1.50 -8.92
N ASP A 46 3.10 0.55 -9.86
CA ASP A 46 3.92 0.54 -11.07
C ASP A 46 3.68 1.75 -11.97
N ARG A 47 2.46 2.29 -11.97
CA ARG A 47 2.14 3.54 -12.67
C ARG A 47 2.80 4.77 -12.04
N ARG A 48 3.17 4.70 -10.76
CA ARG A 48 3.86 5.78 -10.03
C ARG A 48 5.38 5.65 -10.06
N LYS A 49 5.91 4.45 -10.38
CA LYS A 49 7.35 4.20 -10.42
C LYS A 49 8.08 5.21 -11.33
N PRO A 50 9.09 5.94 -10.82
CA PRO A 50 10.03 6.68 -11.64
C PRO A 50 10.76 5.70 -12.59
N GLY A 51 11.17 6.14 -13.77
CA GLY A 51 11.86 5.27 -14.75
C GLY A 51 11.05 5.00 -16.01
N GLN A 52 9.75 5.38 -16.05
CA GLN A 52 8.87 5.26 -17.22
C GLN A 52 9.18 6.29 -18.33
N SER A 53 10.05 7.28 -18.06
CA SER A 53 10.43 8.29 -19.06
C SER A 53 11.94 8.49 -19.12
N ARG A 54 12.43 9.01 -20.25
CA ARG A 54 13.86 9.28 -20.47
C ARG A 54 14.49 10.29 -19.47
N PHE A 55 13.68 10.98 -18.68
CA PHE A 55 14.10 12.07 -17.78
C PHE A 55 14.14 11.67 -16.30
N THR A 56 13.80 10.43 -15.97
CA THR A 56 13.80 9.93 -14.59
C THR A 56 15.05 9.13 -14.27
N THR A 57 15.47 9.15 -13.01
CA THR A 57 16.64 8.39 -12.51
C THR A 57 16.45 6.88 -12.72
N GLN A 58 17.55 6.15 -12.93
CA GLN A 58 17.54 4.69 -13.15
C GLN A 58 17.27 3.87 -11.87
N ARG A 59 16.76 4.48 -10.80
CA ARG A 59 16.58 3.80 -9.52
C ARG A 59 15.47 2.75 -9.68
N ARG A 60 15.85 1.48 -9.67
CA ARG A 60 14.93 0.34 -9.72
C ARG A 60 14.73 -0.17 -8.30
N GLU A 61 13.87 0.50 -7.55
CA GLU A 61 13.33 -0.07 -6.32
C GLU A 61 12.16 -0.96 -6.75
N ALA A 62 12.26 -2.25 -6.43
CA ALA A 62 11.16 -3.18 -6.67
C ALA A 62 10.11 -2.90 -5.60
N ASP A 63 9.31 -1.84 -5.80
CA ASP A 63 8.19 -1.53 -4.91
C ASP A 63 7.13 -2.62 -5.09
N GLU A 64 7.35 -3.78 -4.47
CA GLU A 64 6.44 -4.92 -4.42
C GLU A 64 5.62 -4.81 -3.14
N VAL A 65 4.30 -4.74 -3.29
CA VAL A 65 3.40 -4.63 -2.15
C VAL A 65 2.99 -6.00 -1.63
N GLU A 66 3.02 -6.14 -0.31
CA GLU A 66 2.48 -7.27 0.42
C GLU A 66 1.24 -6.85 1.21
N ILE A 67 0.18 -7.65 1.16
CA ILE A 67 -0.98 -7.54 2.05
C ILE A 67 -0.75 -8.46 3.23
N LEU A 68 -0.61 -7.90 4.43
CA LEU A 68 -0.30 -8.64 5.65
C LEU A 68 -1.53 -9.02 6.47
N SER A 69 -2.66 -8.34 6.28
CA SER A 69 -3.91 -8.61 6.98
C SER A 69 -5.12 -8.02 6.24
N GLY A 70 -6.33 -8.31 6.74
CA GLY A 70 -7.58 -7.70 6.27
C GLY A 70 -8.13 -8.28 4.98
N VAL A 71 -7.45 -9.27 4.40
CA VAL A 71 -7.87 -10.01 3.20
C VAL A 71 -7.77 -11.50 3.47
N HIS A 72 -8.78 -12.24 3.03
CA HIS A 72 -8.81 -13.70 3.05
C HIS A 72 -9.48 -14.18 1.76
N GLU A 73 -8.91 -15.18 1.09
CA GLU A 73 -9.43 -15.73 -0.17
C GLU A 73 -9.74 -14.67 -1.26
N GLY A 74 -8.92 -13.60 -1.32
CA GLY A 74 -9.06 -12.54 -2.33
C GLY A 74 -10.15 -11.51 -2.05
N VAL A 75 -10.78 -11.55 -0.87
CA VAL A 75 -11.78 -10.56 -0.45
C VAL A 75 -11.43 -9.93 0.90
N SER A 76 -11.85 -8.69 1.12
CA SER A 76 -11.69 -8.03 2.42
C SER A 76 -12.51 -8.73 3.50
N THR A 77 -11.96 -8.79 4.71
CA THR A 77 -12.63 -9.39 5.88
C THR A 77 -13.40 -8.38 6.72
N GLY A 78 -13.25 -7.09 6.42
CA GLY A 78 -13.77 -5.99 7.25
C GLY A 78 -12.83 -5.59 8.40
N THR A 79 -11.71 -6.30 8.59
CA THR A 79 -10.66 -5.92 9.55
C THR A 79 -9.61 -5.03 8.88
N PRO A 80 -8.73 -4.36 9.66
CA PRO A 80 -7.71 -3.48 9.10
C PRO A 80 -6.82 -4.18 8.08
N ILE A 81 -6.67 -3.55 6.91
CA ILE A 81 -5.84 -4.04 5.81
C ILE A 81 -4.45 -3.43 5.98
N GLN A 82 -3.46 -4.28 6.22
CA GLN A 82 -2.06 -3.86 6.36
C GLN A 82 -1.33 -4.08 5.05
N LEU A 83 -0.63 -3.04 4.60
CA LEU A 83 0.18 -3.02 3.38
C LEU A 83 1.63 -2.75 3.75
N MET A 84 2.57 -3.42 3.08
CA MET A 84 4.00 -3.23 3.26
C MET A 84 4.75 -3.32 1.93
N ILE A 85 5.81 -2.53 1.81
CA ILE A 85 6.81 -2.57 0.73
C ILE A 85 8.18 -2.63 1.40
N ARG A 86 9.12 -3.39 0.83
CA ARG A 86 10.51 -3.51 1.31
C ARG A 86 11.48 -2.72 0.44
#